data_AF-A0A1T4WMP4-F1
#
_entry.id   AF-A0A1T4WMP4-F1
#
_cell.length_a   1.000
_cell.length_b   1.000
_cell.length_c   1.000
_cell.angle_alpha   90.00
_cell.angle_beta   90.00
_cell.angle_gamma   90.00
#
_symmetry.space_group_name_H-M   'P 1'
#
loop_
_entity.id
_entity.type
_entity.pdbx_description
1 polymer ?
#
loop_
_entity_poly.entity_id
_entity_poly.type
_entity_poly.pdbx_seq_one_letter_code
_entity_poly.pdbx_strand_id
1 'polypeptide(L)'
;MNETSNQTYTFGTASFEILLLLVAAFLVGALVCYLLKKMGLCCKNKAVIPTTLLTTEDTPELIDPVAQMRARINSTAPTASYPPPLHSQMPKMEHETLYEADLRSLLKGRSSEETTPPSNSPPANRPTVFPSRVSPAAPPKATQTTETTIAPLVLPAEDHVDDLKKLEGIGPKIEKLLNEAGIKSYVKLATMDRDTLKAILDAGGSQFKLHEPKSWPYQAELAAKQNWQRLKEYQDFLISGRNS
;
A
#
# COMPACT_ATOMS: atom_id res chain seq x y z
N MET A 1 14.55 25.31 -60.85
CA MET A 1 15.41 25.35 -59.66
C MET A 1 14.53 25.71 -58.50
N ASN A 2 14.22 24.74 -57.63
CA ASN A 2 13.34 24.99 -56.48
C ASN A 2 14.28 25.10 -55.28
N GLU A 3 14.67 26.32 -54.94
CA GLU A 3 15.40 26.60 -53.71
C GLU A 3 14.48 26.30 -52.53
N THR A 4 14.62 25.10 -51.97
CA THR A 4 14.10 24.77 -50.65
C THR A 4 14.96 25.50 -49.64
N SER A 5 14.48 26.67 -49.20
CA SER A 5 14.99 27.37 -48.02
C SER A 5 14.85 26.45 -46.81
N ASN A 6 15.90 25.69 -46.49
CA ASN A 6 16.03 25.08 -45.18
C ASN A 6 16.24 26.22 -44.19
N GLN A 7 15.15 26.82 -43.71
CA GLN A 7 15.20 27.71 -42.57
C GLN A 7 15.72 26.89 -41.40
N THR A 8 16.87 27.30 -40.87
CA THR A 8 17.52 26.70 -39.72
C THR A 8 16.58 26.84 -38.51
N TYR A 9 15.74 25.84 -38.31
CA TYR A 9 14.80 25.78 -37.21
C TYR A 9 15.58 25.60 -35.93
N THR A 10 15.65 26.66 -35.13
CA THR A 10 16.41 26.66 -33.89
C THR A 10 15.57 26.14 -32.75
N PHE A 11 16.20 25.53 -31.75
CA PHE A 11 15.52 25.06 -30.54
C PHE A 11 14.69 26.17 -29.85
N GLY A 12 15.14 27.43 -29.95
CA GLY A 12 14.43 28.59 -29.41
C GLY A 12 13.15 28.93 -30.18
N THR A 13 13.18 28.90 -31.52
CA THR A 13 11.98 29.11 -32.35
C THR A 13 10.99 27.96 -32.19
N ALA A 14 11.50 26.73 -32.05
CA ALA A 14 10.69 25.55 -31.78
C ALA A 14 9.91 25.64 -30.47
N SER A 15 10.61 26.03 -29.40
CA SER A 15 10.03 26.17 -28.07
C SER A 15 8.97 27.28 -28.04
N PHE A 16 9.20 28.37 -28.77
CA PHE A 16 8.24 29.47 -28.89
C PHE A 16 6.99 29.08 -29.67
N GLU A 17 7.14 28.37 -30.80
CA GLU A 17 6.00 27.86 -31.58
C GLU A 17 5.17 26.87 -30.77
N ILE A 18 5.80 25.95 -30.04
CA ILE A 18 5.09 25.02 -29.15
C ILE A 18 4.30 25.78 -28.08
N LEU A 19 4.91 26.79 -27.45
CA LEU A 19 4.21 27.62 -26.45
C LEU A 19 3.02 28.36 -27.08
N LEU A 20 3.20 28.92 -28.28
CA LEU A 20 2.15 29.61 -29.03
C LEU A 20 1.00 28.64 -29.37
N LEU A 21 1.31 27.41 -29.80
CA LEU A 21 0.31 26.37 -30.07
C LEU A 21 -0.45 25.95 -28.81
N LEU A 22 0.22 25.81 -27.66
CA LEU A 22 -0.44 25.48 -26.39
C LEU A 22 -1.38 26.61 -25.93
N VAL A 23 -0.95 27.87 -26.03
CA VAL A 23 -1.79 29.02 -25.71
C VAL A 23 -2.96 29.13 -26.69
N ALA A 24 -2.72 28.96 -27.99
CA ALA A 24 -3.77 28.97 -29.00
C ALA A 24 -4.80 27.86 -28.76
N ALA A 25 -4.37 26.65 -28.45
CA ALA A 25 -5.27 25.53 -28.13
C ALA A 25 -6.12 25.82 -26.89
N PHE A 26 -5.52 26.41 -25.85
CA PHE A 26 -6.26 26.83 -24.65
C PHE A 26 -7.31 27.89 -24.96
N LEU A 27 -6.96 28.92 -25.74
CA LEU A 27 -7.89 29.99 -26.11
C LEU A 27 -9.02 29.48 -27.02
N VAL A 28 -8.72 28.58 -27.96
CA VAL A 28 -9.74 27.94 -28.80
C VAL A 28 -10.66 27.08 -27.94
N GLY A 29 -10.12 26.28 -27.01
CA GLY A 29 -10.93 25.50 -26.07
C GLY A 29 -11.83 26.37 -25.21
N ALA A 30 -11.30 27.45 -24.62
CA ALA A 30 -12.07 28.39 -23.82
C ALA A 30 -13.15 29.11 -24.65
N LEU A 31 -12.84 29.50 -25.90
CA LEU A 31 -13.80 30.11 -26.82
C LEU A 31 -14.91 29.12 -27.20
N VAL A 32 -14.58 27.86 -27.49
CA VAL A 32 -15.56 26.81 -27.76
C VAL A 32 -16.44 26.58 -26.53
N CYS A 33 -15.87 26.45 -25.33
CA CYS A 33 -16.64 26.35 -24.08
C CYS A 33 -17.56 27.57 -23.87
N TYR A 34 -17.07 28.77 -24.14
CA TYR A 34 -17.85 30.00 -24.05
C TYR A 34 -18.99 30.04 -25.06
N LEU A 35 -18.75 29.63 -26.31
CA LEU A 35 -19.78 29.55 -27.35
C LEU A 35 -20.81 28.45 -27.03
N LEU A 36 -20.38 27.29 -26.54
CA LEU A 36 -21.28 26.22 -26.10
C LEU A 36 -22.14 26.65 -24.90
N LYS A 37 -21.59 27.46 -23.97
CA LYS A 37 -22.35 28.08 -22.89
C LYS A 37 -23.34 29.12 -23.43
N LYS A 38 -22.92 29.97 -24.37
CA LYS A 38 -23.75 31.01 -25.01
C LYS A 38 -24.90 30.41 -25.83
N MET A 39 -24.68 29.23 -26.43
CA MET A 39 -25.69 28.46 -27.16
C MET A 39 -26.51 27.52 -26.25
N GLY A 40 -26.31 27.57 -24.92
CA GLY A 40 -27.13 26.83 -23.95
C GLY A 40 -26.85 25.32 -23.85
N LEU A 41 -25.74 24.84 -24.39
CA LEU A 41 -25.43 23.40 -24.50
C LEU A 41 -24.65 22.83 -23.32
N CYS A 42 -24.05 23.66 -22.45
CA CYS A 42 -23.18 23.18 -21.37
C CYS A 42 -23.37 23.98 -20.07
N CYS A 43 -24.25 23.46 -19.20
CA CYS A 43 -24.25 23.53 -17.74
C CYS A 43 -25.45 22.71 -17.22
N LYS A 44 -25.35 21.38 -17.25
CA LYS A 44 -26.04 20.56 -16.26
C LYS A 44 -24.97 19.96 -15.39
N ASN A 45 -24.68 20.66 -14.28
CA ASN A 45 -24.33 19.94 -13.06
C ASN A 45 -25.37 18.83 -12.92
N LYS A 46 -24.93 17.59 -12.70
CA LYS A 46 -25.82 16.57 -12.17
C LYS A 46 -26.30 17.10 -10.82
N ALA A 47 -27.41 17.81 -10.83
CA ALA A 47 -28.28 17.90 -9.69
C ALA A 47 -28.59 16.45 -9.34
N VAL A 48 -28.12 16.04 -8.17
CA VAL A 48 -28.62 14.87 -7.45
C VAL A 48 -30.14 14.96 -7.52
N ILE A 49 -30.76 14.02 -8.21
CA ILE A 49 -32.21 13.91 -8.33
C ILE A 49 -32.68 13.34 -6.99
N PRO A 50 -33.43 14.07 -6.15
CA PRO A 50 -34.28 13.41 -5.18
C PRO A 50 -35.39 12.71 -5.97
N THR A 51 -35.37 11.37 -5.92
CA THR A 51 -36.47 10.52 -6.36
C THR A 51 -37.70 10.83 -5.51
N THR A 52 -38.62 11.61 -6.06
CA THR A 52 -40.02 11.76 -5.64
C THR A 52 -40.69 12.39 -6.86
N LEU A 53 -41.65 11.80 -7.57
CA LEU A 53 -42.98 11.40 -7.14
C LEU A 53 -43.65 10.76 -8.35
N LEU A 54 -44.21 9.55 -8.23
CA LEU A 54 -45.41 9.12 -8.94
C LEU A 54 -45.95 7.89 -8.19
N THR A 55 -46.68 8.15 -7.11
CA THR A 55 -47.80 7.29 -6.72
C THR A 55 -48.80 8.18 -6.01
N THR A 56 -49.80 8.60 -6.79
CA THR A 56 -51.13 8.88 -6.27
C THR A 56 -51.61 7.62 -5.56
N GLU A 57 -51.93 7.70 -4.27
CA GLU A 57 -53.30 7.49 -3.78
C GLU A 57 -53.36 7.57 -2.25
N ASP A 58 -54.38 8.30 -1.81
CA ASP A 58 -55.07 8.30 -0.53
C ASP A 58 -54.33 8.47 0.82
N THR A 59 -54.76 9.54 1.49
CA THR A 59 -54.70 9.82 2.93
C THR A 59 -56.05 9.37 3.54
N PRO A 60 -56.28 9.15 4.86
CA PRO A 60 -55.41 9.10 6.04
C PRO A 60 -55.61 7.84 6.94
N GLU A 61 -54.60 7.39 7.68
CA GLU A 61 -54.79 7.21 9.13
C GLU A 61 -53.47 7.19 9.90
N LEU A 62 -53.47 7.99 10.94
CA LEU A 62 -52.40 8.31 11.87
C LEU A 62 -52.16 7.12 12.82
N ILE A 63 -51.05 6.40 12.64
CA ILE A 63 -50.58 5.43 13.65
C ILE A 63 -49.20 5.83 14.14
N ASP A 64 -49.20 6.31 15.37
CA ASP A 64 -48.07 6.73 16.21
C ASP A 64 -47.04 5.58 16.41
N PRO A 65 -45.77 5.75 15.97
CA PRO A 65 -44.74 4.71 16.10
C PRO A 65 -44.26 4.45 17.54
N VAL A 66 -44.78 5.17 18.55
CA VAL A 66 -44.37 5.01 19.96
C VAL A 66 -45.18 3.95 20.71
N ALA A 67 -46.33 3.51 20.18
CA ALA A 67 -47.17 2.49 20.82
C ALA A 67 -46.62 1.05 20.69
N GLN A 68 -45.98 0.72 19.56
CA GLN A 68 -45.45 -0.65 19.32
C GLN A 68 -44.21 -0.99 20.16
N MET A 69 -43.45 0.01 20.62
CA MET A 69 -42.26 -0.23 21.43
C MET A 69 -42.60 -0.50 22.91
N ARG A 70 -43.75 -0.01 23.41
CA ARG A 70 -44.21 -0.29 24.79
C ARG A 70 -44.81 -1.68 24.97
N ALA A 71 -45.22 -2.37 23.90
CA ALA A 71 -45.82 -3.70 23.99
C ALA A 71 -44.79 -4.86 24.10
N ARG A 72 -43.48 -4.59 23.97
CA ARG A 72 -42.43 -5.62 24.10
C ARG A 72 -41.79 -5.73 25.48
N ILE A 73 -42.12 -4.84 26.42
CA ILE A 73 -41.41 -4.73 27.70
C ILE A 73 -42.10 -5.50 28.85
N ASN A 74 -43.36 -5.95 28.66
CA ASN A 74 -44.17 -6.54 29.73
C ASN A 74 -44.54 -8.02 29.53
N SER A 75 -43.86 -8.76 28.63
CA SER A 75 -44.06 -10.21 28.52
C SER A 75 -42.94 -10.98 29.23
N THR A 76 -43.16 -11.21 30.51
CA THR A 76 -42.48 -12.22 31.32
C THR A 76 -42.83 -13.62 30.80
N ALA A 77 -41.83 -14.35 30.30
CA ALA A 77 -41.83 -15.80 30.22
C ALA A 77 -40.53 -16.32 30.86
N PRO A 78 -40.59 -17.32 31.77
CA PRO A 78 -39.42 -17.81 32.48
C PRO A 78 -38.73 -18.97 31.72
N THR A 79 -37.46 -19.16 32.04
CA THR A 79 -36.72 -20.43 31.92
C THR A 79 -36.20 -20.83 30.55
N ALA A 80 -34.93 -20.51 30.32
CA ALA A 80 -33.93 -21.50 29.91
C ALA A 80 -32.56 -21.02 30.39
N SER A 81 -32.13 -21.54 31.54
CA SER A 81 -30.76 -21.39 32.01
C SER A 81 -29.85 -22.19 31.08
N TYR A 82 -29.02 -21.47 30.33
CA TYR A 82 -27.76 -21.93 29.76
C TYR A 82 -26.67 -21.10 30.44
N PRO A 83 -25.48 -21.63 30.75
CA PRO A 83 -24.79 -22.71 30.04
C PRO A 83 -24.92 -24.12 30.67
N PRO A 84 -24.59 -25.20 29.93
CA PRO A 84 -24.65 -26.57 30.43
C PRO A 84 -23.51 -26.85 31.43
N PRO A 85 -23.69 -27.80 32.36
CA PRO A 85 -22.59 -28.26 33.21
C PRO A 85 -21.58 -29.05 32.38
N LEU A 86 -20.31 -28.61 32.40
CA LEU A 86 -19.18 -29.40 31.95
C LEU A 86 -19.01 -30.60 32.89
N HIS A 87 -19.62 -31.74 32.54
CA HIS A 87 -19.13 -33.03 33.00
C HIS A 87 -18.63 -33.81 31.79
N SER A 88 -17.33 -33.71 31.57
CA SER A 88 -16.57 -34.72 30.87
C SER A 88 -15.24 -34.81 31.59
N GLN A 89 -15.05 -35.92 32.29
CA GLN A 89 -13.76 -36.37 32.80
C GLN A 89 -12.66 -36.03 31.79
N MET A 90 -11.67 -35.26 32.23
CA MET A 90 -10.42 -35.15 31.50
C MET A 90 -9.78 -36.55 31.44
N PRO A 91 -9.41 -37.08 30.28
CA PRO A 91 -8.53 -38.25 30.24
C PRO A 91 -7.20 -37.82 30.88
N LYS A 92 -6.81 -38.54 31.93
CA LYS A 92 -5.51 -38.41 32.58
C LYS A 92 -4.45 -38.89 31.59
N MET A 93 -3.92 -37.99 30.77
CA MET A 93 -2.76 -38.28 29.94
C MET A 93 -1.52 -38.36 30.82
N GLU A 94 -1.18 -39.58 31.20
CA GLU A 94 0.17 -39.99 31.57
C GLU A 94 1.09 -39.84 30.35
N HIS A 95 1.60 -38.64 30.10
CA HIS A 95 2.64 -38.45 29.09
C HIS A 95 3.76 -37.55 29.62
N GLU A 96 4.30 -37.95 30.78
CA GLU A 96 5.61 -37.53 31.29
C GLU A 96 6.77 -38.38 30.75
N THR A 97 6.57 -39.20 29.71
CA THR A 97 7.60 -40.15 29.25
C THR A 97 8.01 -40.02 27.79
N LEU A 98 7.36 -39.15 26.99
CA LEU A 98 7.67 -39.04 25.56
C LEU A 98 8.57 -37.84 25.20
N TYR A 99 8.85 -36.93 26.14
CA TYR A 99 9.85 -35.87 25.94
C TYR A 99 11.26 -36.24 26.47
N GLU A 100 11.37 -37.21 27.39
CA GLU A 100 12.67 -37.67 27.94
C GLU A 100 13.46 -38.53 26.95
N ALA A 101 12.78 -39.26 26.05
CA ALA A 101 13.44 -40.19 25.13
C ALA A 101 14.22 -39.47 24.01
N ASP A 102 13.73 -38.30 23.56
CA ASP A 102 14.33 -37.57 22.43
C ASP A 102 15.57 -36.77 22.86
N LEU A 103 15.57 -36.22 24.09
CA LEU A 103 16.72 -35.52 24.64
C LEU A 103 17.92 -36.44 24.91
N ARG A 104 17.70 -37.69 25.32
CA ARG A 104 18.80 -38.67 25.49
C ARG A 104 19.40 -39.13 24.16
N SER A 105 18.60 -39.16 23.09
CA SER A 105 19.09 -39.52 21.76
C SER A 105 20.01 -38.44 21.18
N LEU A 106 19.72 -37.17 21.45
CA LEU A 106 20.54 -36.03 21.00
C LEU A 106 21.85 -35.86 21.79
N LEU A 107 21.91 -36.26 23.07
CA LEU A 107 23.13 -36.20 23.87
C LEU A 107 24.08 -37.40 23.71
N LYS A 108 23.64 -38.51 23.10
CA LYS A 108 24.47 -39.73 22.98
C LYS A 108 25.43 -39.71 21.79
N GLY A 109 25.33 -38.74 20.88
CA GLY A 109 26.16 -38.64 19.67
C GLY A 109 27.49 -37.90 19.82
N ARG A 110 27.89 -37.44 21.03
CA ARG A 110 29.07 -36.55 21.18
C ARG A 110 30.10 -36.96 22.24
N SER A 111 30.21 -38.24 22.58
CA SER A 111 31.30 -38.69 23.46
C SER A 111 31.79 -40.09 23.10
N SER A 112 33.12 -40.23 22.98
CA SER A 112 33.95 -41.37 22.52
C SER A 112 34.12 -41.38 20.99
N GLU A 113 35.30 -41.19 20.38
CA GLU A 113 36.64 -41.63 20.77
C GLU A 113 37.74 -40.57 20.57
N GLU A 114 38.66 -40.55 21.52
CA GLU A 114 40.00 -39.97 21.45
C GLU A 114 41.01 -41.12 21.29
N THR A 115 41.93 -41.03 20.33
CA THR A 115 43.28 -41.62 20.41
C THR A 115 44.20 -40.95 19.37
N THR A 116 45.29 -40.36 19.84
CA THR A 116 46.50 -39.92 19.09
C THR A 116 47.66 -40.90 19.41
N PRO A 117 48.90 -40.80 18.88
CA PRO A 117 49.44 -40.53 17.52
C PRO A 117 50.51 -41.62 17.11
N PRO A 118 51.37 -41.45 16.08
CA PRO A 118 52.65 -40.73 16.28
C PRO A 118 53.16 -39.88 15.08
N SER A 119 53.87 -38.81 15.46
CA SER A 119 55.15 -38.28 14.94
C SER A 119 55.58 -38.60 13.50
N ASN A 120 55.72 -37.55 12.67
CA ASN A 120 57.04 -37.04 12.24
C ASN A 120 56.91 -35.69 11.48
N SER A 121 57.65 -34.69 11.95
CA SER A 121 58.10 -33.48 11.22
C SER A 121 59.64 -33.48 11.30
N PRO A 122 60.43 -32.55 10.68
CA PRO A 122 60.11 -31.29 9.97
C PRO A 122 61.10 -31.03 8.77
N PRO A 123 61.54 -29.80 8.35
CA PRO A 123 61.00 -28.42 8.44
C PRO A 123 61.09 -27.57 7.12
N ALA A 124 60.56 -26.33 7.22
CA ALA A 124 61.04 -25.06 6.62
C ALA A 124 60.76 -24.74 5.13
N ASN A 125 59.96 -23.70 4.83
CA ASN A 125 60.45 -22.32 4.75
C ASN A 125 59.31 -21.26 4.65
N ARG A 126 59.58 -20.09 5.26
CA ARG A 126 58.84 -18.82 5.50
C ARG A 126 58.71 -17.95 4.20
N PRO A 127 58.09 -16.73 4.11
CA PRO A 127 57.34 -15.84 5.06
C PRO A 127 55.91 -15.44 4.59
N THR A 128 54.89 -15.18 5.43
CA THR A 128 54.62 -13.98 6.27
C THR A 128 55.10 -12.61 5.76
N VAL A 129 54.29 -11.92 4.94
CA VAL A 129 54.24 -10.45 4.92
C VAL A 129 52.80 -9.98 4.67
N PHE A 130 52.11 -9.58 5.74
CA PHE A 130 51.04 -8.58 5.68
C PHE A 130 51.69 -7.20 5.76
N PRO A 131 51.44 -6.28 4.82
CA PRO A 131 51.54 -4.87 5.12
C PRO A 131 50.17 -4.36 5.61
N SER A 132 50.06 -4.26 6.93
CA SER A 132 49.25 -3.19 7.53
C SER A 132 49.79 -1.85 7.05
N ARG A 133 48.98 -1.10 6.31
CA ARG A 133 49.02 0.36 6.35
C ARG A 133 47.59 0.89 6.26
N VAL A 134 46.98 0.98 7.43
CA VAL A 134 45.91 1.94 7.71
C VAL A 134 46.50 3.34 7.49
N SER A 135 45.92 4.09 6.56
CA SER A 135 46.13 5.53 6.43
C SER A 135 44.94 6.22 7.12
N PRO A 136 45.14 6.95 8.22
CA PRO A 136 44.10 7.77 8.84
C PRO A 136 44.15 9.19 8.26
N ALA A 137 43.18 9.52 7.42
CA ALA A 137 42.80 10.88 7.03
C ALA A 137 41.37 10.79 6.49
N ALA A 138 40.36 11.55 6.87
CA ALA A 138 40.13 12.59 7.86
C ALA A 138 38.58 12.56 8.08
N PRO A 139 38.04 13.04 9.21
CA PRO A 139 36.65 12.85 9.59
C PRO A 139 35.65 13.45 8.57
N PRO A 140 34.46 12.82 8.41
CA PRO A 140 33.44 13.26 7.48
C PRO A 140 32.92 14.63 7.91
N LYS A 141 33.03 15.61 7.01
CA LYS A 141 32.29 16.87 7.13
C LYS A 141 30.83 16.55 6.79
N ALA A 142 30.11 16.09 7.81
CA ALA A 142 28.67 16.08 7.84
C ALA A 142 28.18 17.53 7.72
N THR A 143 27.77 17.93 6.52
CA THR A 143 26.82 19.02 6.36
C THR A 143 25.44 18.42 6.52
N GLN A 144 25.00 18.32 7.78
CA GLN A 144 23.58 18.30 8.10
C GLN A 144 23.03 19.72 7.92
N THR A 145 21.73 19.77 7.59
CA THR A 145 20.79 20.89 7.70
C THR A 145 20.42 21.53 6.36
N THR A 146 19.24 21.13 5.87
CA THR A 146 18.07 21.96 5.47
C THR A 146 17.23 21.07 4.54
N GLU A 147 15.99 20.64 4.80
CA GLU A 147 14.99 20.98 5.80
C GLU A 147 14.15 19.71 6.07
N THR A 148 13.95 19.36 7.34
CA THR A 148 12.68 18.72 7.71
C THR A 148 11.64 19.84 7.67
N THR A 149 11.22 20.21 6.47
CA THR A 149 9.96 20.92 6.30
C THR A 149 8.91 19.90 6.65
N ILE A 150 8.44 19.97 7.89
CA ILE A 150 7.16 19.41 8.30
C ILE A 150 6.14 20.20 7.47
N ALA A 151 5.99 19.82 6.20
CA ALA A 151 4.86 20.23 5.42
C ALA A 151 3.65 19.88 6.28
N PRO A 152 2.70 20.81 6.49
CA PRO A 152 1.46 20.47 7.14
C PRO A 152 0.95 19.20 6.46
N LEU A 153 0.47 18.24 7.25
CA LEU A 153 -0.31 17.13 6.74
C LEU A 153 -1.58 17.77 6.13
N VAL A 154 -1.45 18.38 4.96
CA VAL A 154 -2.55 18.85 4.16
C VAL A 154 -3.19 17.55 3.73
N LEU A 155 -4.16 17.10 4.52
CA LEU A 155 -5.10 16.10 4.09
C LEU A 155 -5.67 16.65 2.78
N PRO A 156 -5.27 16.09 1.62
CA PRO A 156 -5.84 16.53 0.37
C PRO A 156 -7.36 16.33 0.48
N ALA A 157 -8.12 17.21 -0.18
CA ALA A 157 -9.57 17.08 -0.23
C ALA A 157 -9.95 15.62 -0.48
N GLU A 158 -10.99 15.12 0.19
CA GLU A 158 -11.44 13.71 0.17
C GLU A 158 -11.67 13.14 -1.25
N ASP A 159 -11.69 14.01 -2.26
CA ASP A 159 -11.88 13.72 -3.67
C ASP A 159 -10.58 13.60 -4.48
N HIS A 160 -9.40 13.74 -3.85
CA HIS A 160 -8.12 13.63 -4.55
C HIS A 160 -7.88 12.22 -5.06
N VAL A 161 -7.57 12.12 -6.36
CA VAL A 161 -7.24 10.86 -7.02
C VAL A 161 -5.78 10.88 -7.40
N ASP A 162 -5.01 10.03 -6.73
CA ASP A 162 -3.60 9.78 -6.99
C ASP A 162 -3.41 8.63 -7.99
N ASP A 163 -2.25 8.65 -8.63
CA ASP A 163 -1.80 7.58 -9.52
C ASP A 163 -1.10 6.46 -8.74
N LEU A 164 -1.88 5.51 -8.20
CA LEU A 164 -1.37 4.43 -7.36
C LEU A 164 -0.40 3.50 -8.11
N LYS A 165 -0.37 3.54 -9.46
CA LYS A 165 0.60 2.79 -10.29
C LYS A 165 2.05 3.19 -10.06
N LYS A 166 2.32 4.32 -9.41
CA LYS A 166 3.69 4.71 -9.04
C LYS A 166 4.30 3.82 -7.95
N LEU A 167 3.48 3.04 -7.25
CA LEU A 167 3.92 2.13 -6.20
C LEU A 167 4.19 0.74 -6.78
N GLU A 168 5.31 0.14 -6.39
CA GLU A 168 5.70 -1.19 -6.84
C GLU A 168 4.72 -2.25 -6.37
N GLY A 169 4.31 -3.10 -7.31
CA GLY A 169 3.30 -4.14 -7.11
C GLY A 169 1.85 -3.71 -7.38
N ILE A 170 1.57 -2.41 -7.59
CA ILE A 170 0.23 -1.93 -7.98
C ILE A 170 0.17 -1.75 -9.50
N GLY A 171 -0.40 -2.73 -10.19
CA GLY A 171 -0.71 -2.63 -11.62
C GLY A 171 -2.04 -1.90 -11.89
N PRO A 172 -2.34 -1.58 -13.17
CA PRO A 172 -3.57 -0.86 -13.54
C PRO A 172 -4.86 -1.57 -13.12
N LYS A 173 -4.85 -2.92 -13.06
CA LYS A 173 -6.00 -3.72 -12.60
C LYS A 173 -6.21 -3.60 -11.09
N ILE A 174 -5.12 -3.58 -10.31
CA ILE A 174 -5.17 -3.45 -8.86
C ILE A 174 -5.57 -2.02 -8.48
N GLU A 175 -5.00 -1.02 -9.14
CA GLU A 175 -5.41 0.38 -8.97
C GLU A 175 -6.92 0.54 -9.21
N LYS A 176 -7.46 -0.04 -10.29
CA LYS A 176 -8.90 -0.01 -10.56
C LYS A 176 -9.72 -0.63 -9.41
N LEU A 177 -9.29 -1.79 -8.90
CA LEU A 177 -9.95 -2.46 -7.78
C LEU A 177 -9.90 -1.64 -6.48
N LEU A 178 -8.74 -1.05 -6.17
CA LEU A 178 -8.58 -0.19 -4.99
C LEU A 178 -9.43 1.09 -5.12
N ASN A 179 -9.49 1.68 -6.31
CA ASN A 179 -10.34 2.82 -6.61
C ASN A 179 -11.83 2.50 -6.46
N GLU A 180 -12.27 1.30 -6.88
CA GLU A 180 -13.62 0.77 -6.67
C GLU A 180 -13.93 0.57 -5.18
N ALA A 181 -12.94 0.15 -4.39
CA ALA A 181 -13.01 0.08 -2.92
C ALA A 181 -12.93 1.47 -2.23
N GLY A 182 -12.82 2.55 -3.01
CA GLY A 182 -12.77 3.92 -2.51
C GLY A 182 -11.39 4.38 -2.01
N ILE A 183 -10.34 3.58 -2.24
CA ILE A 183 -8.94 3.93 -1.93
C ILE A 183 -8.34 4.56 -3.18
N LYS A 184 -8.45 5.89 -3.28
CA LYS A 184 -8.05 6.65 -4.48
C LYS A 184 -6.83 7.54 -4.28
N SER A 185 -6.37 7.72 -3.04
CA SER A 185 -5.26 8.62 -2.70
C SER A 185 -4.13 7.88 -1.99
N TYR A 186 -2.91 8.40 -2.08
CA TYR A 186 -1.77 7.84 -1.33
C TYR A 186 -2.00 7.95 0.17
N VAL A 187 -2.60 9.05 0.63
CA VAL A 187 -2.91 9.27 2.05
C VAL A 187 -3.87 8.20 2.56
N LYS A 188 -4.92 7.89 1.79
CA LYS A 188 -5.87 6.84 2.17
C LYS A 188 -5.27 5.45 2.10
N LEU A 189 -4.42 5.18 1.11
CA LEU A 189 -3.74 3.89 1.02
C LEU A 189 -2.72 3.69 2.16
N ALA A 190 -2.06 4.76 2.61
CA ALA A 190 -1.09 4.73 3.70
C ALA A 190 -1.71 4.40 5.07
N THR A 191 -2.99 4.70 5.26
CA THR A 191 -3.73 4.39 6.50
C THR A 191 -4.35 2.99 6.50
N MET A 192 -4.31 2.27 5.37
CA MET A 192 -4.84 0.92 5.29
C MET A 192 -3.87 -0.11 5.86
N ASP A 193 -4.41 -1.12 6.52
CA ASP A 193 -3.65 -2.26 6.98
C ASP A 193 -3.47 -3.31 5.86
N ARG A 194 -2.41 -4.13 5.98
CA ARG A 194 -2.13 -5.24 5.06
C ARG A 194 -3.34 -6.15 4.93
N ASP A 195 -3.97 -6.52 6.04
CA ASP A 195 -5.02 -7.53 6.05
C ASP A 195 -6.30 -7.01 5.37
N THR A 196 -6.62 -5.72 5.56
CA THR A 196 -7.71 -5.05 4.85
C THR A 196 -7.46 -5.02 3.34
N LEU A 197 -6.24 -4.67 2.92
CA LEU A 197 -5.88 -4.67 1.50
C LEU A 197 -5.93 -6.07 0.91
N LYS A 198 -5.50 -7.08 1.66
CA LYS A 198 -5.58 -8.48 1.23
C LYS A 198 -7.02 -8.93 1.04
N ALA A 199 -7.91 -8.58 1.95
CA ALA A 199 -9.34 -8.88 1.84
C ALA A 199 -9.97 -8.24 0.58
N ILE A 200 -9.60 -7.01 0.25
CA ILE A 200 -10.06 -6.33 -0.98
C ILE A 200 -9.55 -7.06 -2.22
N LEU A 201 -8.27 -7.46 -2.25
CA LEU A 201 -7.69 -8.23 -3.36
C LEU A 201 -8.38 -9.58 -3.53
N ASP A 202 -8.66 -10.27 -2.42
CA ASP A 202 -9.31 -11.58 -2.43
C ASP A 202 -10.77 -11.47 -2.92
N ALA A 203 -11.48 -10.40 -2.55
CA ALA A 203 -12.82 -10.08 -3.07
C ALA A 203 -12.80 -9.74 -4.57
N GLY A 204 -11.70 -9.18 -5.08
CA GLY A 204 -11.51 -8.88 -6.50
C GLY A 204 -11.26 -10.11 -7.39
N GLY A 205 -11.01 -11.28 -6.80
CA GLY A 205 -10.90 -12.55 -7.51
C GLY A 205 -9.54 -13.24 -7.41
N SER A 206 -9.49 -14.50 -7.90
CA SER A 206 -8.31 -15.38 -7.78
C SER A 206 -7.04 -14.82 -8.42
N GLN A 207 -7.19 -14.02 -9.48
CA GLN A 207 -6.08 -13.38 -10.19
C GLN A 207 -5.26 -12.44 -9.31
N PHE A 208 -5.83 -11.89 -8.23
CA PHE A 208 -5.14 -10.97 -7.34
C PHE A 208 -4.52 -11.64 -6.11
N LYS A 209 -4.82 -12.92 -5.87
CA LYS A 209 -4.41 -13.64 -4.65
C LYS A 209 -2.91 -13.78 -4.48
N LEU A 210 -2.17 -13.81 -5.59
CA LEU A 210 -0.72 -13.94 -5.60
C LEU A 210 0.01 -12.63 -5.25
N HIS A 211 -0.69 -11.48 -5.26
CA HIS A 211 -0.11 -10.20 -4.89
C HIS A 211 -0.10 -10.01 -3.37
N GLU A 212 1.03 -9.58 -2.84
CA GLU A 212 1.22 -9.29 -1.41
C GLU A 212 1.20 -7.77 -1.17
N PRO A 213 0.18 -7.21 -0.49
CA PRO A 213 0.04 -5.77 -0.32
C PRO A 213 0.87 -5.18 0.84
N LYS A 214 1.69 -5.99 1.54
CA LYS A 214 2.44 -5.59 2.74
C LYS A 214 3.27 -4.31 2.57
N SER A 215 3.86 -4.09 1.39
CA SER A 215 4.70 -2.92 1.15
C SER A 215 3.91 -1.68 0.72
N TRP A 216 2.66 -1.81 0.30
CA TRP A 216 1.91 -0.72 -0.32
C TRP A 216 1.59 0.44 0.64
N PRO A 217 1.16 0.21 1.90
CA PRO A 217 0.90 1.32 2.82
C PRO A 217 2.13 2.19 3.05
N TYR A 218 3.30 1.57 3.24
CA TYR A 218 4.54 2.30 3.46
C TYR A 218 5.03 3.04 2.21
N GLN A 219 4.92 2.44 1.02
CA GLN A 219 5.18 3.13 -0.24
C GLN A 219 4.27 4.34 -0.43
N ALA A 220 2.97 4.18 -0.12
CA ALA A 220 1.99 5.24 -0.19
C ALA A 220 2.28 6.37 0.79
N GLU A 221 2.77 6.07 1.99
CA GLU A 221 3.21 7.07 2.96
C GLU A 221 4.36 7.93 2.41
N LEU A 222 5.36 7.31 1.78
CA LEU A 222 6.48 8.03 1.15
C LEU A 222 5.99 8.89 -0.02
N ALA A 223 5.09 8.38 -0.85
CA ALA A 223 4.50 9.11 -1.96
C ALA A 223 3.62 10.29 -1.48
N ALA A 224 2.82 10.09 -0.44
CA ALA A 224 1.99 11.13 0.17
C ALA A 224 2.85 12.28 0.73
N LYS A 225 4.03 11.96 1.28
CA LYS A 225 5.03 12.93 1.73
C LYS A 225 5.87 13.53 0.61
N GLN A 226 5.58 13.21 -0.66
CA GLN A 226 6.36 13.63 -1.84
C GLN A 226 7.84 13.22 -1.77
N ASN A 227 8.17 12.18 -1.00
CA ASN A 227 9.54 11.71 -0.82
C ASN A 227 9.90 10.66 -1.88
N TRP A 228 9.91 11.12 -3.14
CA TRP A 228 10.14 10.26 -4.31
C TRP A 228 11.51 9.58 -4.32
N GLN A 229 12.52 10.22 -3.74
CA GLN A 229 13.86 9.64 -3.64
C GLN A 229 13.85 8.42 -2.72
N ARG A 230 13.30 8.53 -1.51
CA ARG A 230 13.21 7.37 -0.61
C ARG A 230 12.25 6.31 -1.10
N LEU A 231 11.19 6.68 -1.79
CA LEU A 231 10.30 5.72 -2.45
C LEU A 231 11.10 4.86 -3.44
N LYS A 232 11.92 5.49 -4.28
CA LYS A 232 12.75 4.79 -5.26
C LYS A 232 13.76 3.85 -4.58
N GLU A 233 14.50 4.33 -3.59
CA GLU A 233 15.45 3.49 -2.83
C GLU A 233 14.77 2.27 -2.20
N TYR A 234 13.56 2.45 -1.67
CA TYR A 234 12.77 1.36 -1.10
C TYR A 234 12.29 0.37 -2.18
N GLN A 235 11.86 0.88 -3.34
CA GLN A 235 11.46 0.05 -4.49
C GLN A 235 12.63 -0.79 -5.02
N ASP A 236 13.81 -0.19 -5.16
CA ASP A 236 15.03 -0.87 -5.60
C ASP A 236 15.41 -2.00 -4.63
N PHE A 237 15.26 -1.78 -3.32
CA PHE A 237 15.46 -2.80 -2.29
C PHE A 237 14.46 -3.96 -2.43
N LEU A 238 13.17 -3.67 -2.65
CA LEU A 238 12.13 -4.69 -2.85
C LEU A 238 12.36 -5.54 -4.10
N ILE A 239 12.85 -4.93 -5.18
CA ILE A 239 13.15 -5.64 -6.43
C ILE A 239 14.40 -6.50 -6.27
N SER A 240 15.45 -5.95 -5.66
CA SER A 240 16.72 -6.67 -5.43
C SER A 240 16.52 -7.93 -4.57
N GLY A 241 15.72 -7.83 -3.50
CA GLY A 241 15.41 -8.98 -2.64
C GLY A 241 14.48 -10.03 -3.26
N ARG A 242 13.81 -9.74 -4.38
CA ARG A 242 12.95 -10.69 -5.10
C ARG A 242 13.73 -11.52 -6.13
N ASN A 243 14.83 -10.97 -6.64
CA ASN A 243 15.64 -11.57 -7.70
C ASN A 243 16.89 -12.31 -7.17
N SER A 244 17.03 -12.42 -5.84
CA SER A 244 18.13 -13.10 -5.14
C SER A 244 17.64 -14.41 -4.53
#